data_AF-A0A0M3JK59-F1
#
_entry.id   AF-A0A0M3JK59-F1
#
_cell.length_a   1.000
_cell.length_b   1.000
_cell.length_c   1.000
_cell.angle_alpha   90.00
_cell.angle_beta   90.00
_cell.angle_gamma   90.00
#
_symmetry.space_group_name_H-M   'P 1'
#
loop_
_entity.id
_entity.type
_entity.pdbx_description
1 polymer ?
#
loop_
_entity_poly.entity_id
_entity_poly.type
_entity_poly.pdbx_seq_one_letter_code
_entity_poly.pdbx_strand_id
1 'polypeptide(L)'
;LLTGTPLQNNLEELFHLLNFLSPDRFYDLESFTHEFAEISKEDQIQKLHSLLGPHMLRRLKADVLSGMPSKSELIVRVELSPMQKKYYKNILTRNFEALNPKGGGTQVSLLNIIMDLKKCCNHPYLFPKASIEAPKHKNGMYEGNALIKASGKFVLLQKM
;
A
#
# COMPACT_ATOMS: atom_id res chain seq x y z
N LEU A 1 -22.89 -12.05 1.36
CA LEU A 1 -21.62 -11.30 1.55
C LEU A 1 -21.63 -10.10 0.61
N LEU A 2 -21.21 -8.91 1.08
CA LEU A 2 -21.05 -7.72 0.23
C LEU A 2 -19.58 -7.32 0.21
N THR A 3 -18.97 -7.27 -0.98
CA THR A 3 -17.57 -6.86 -1.18
C THR A 3 -17.42 -6.12 -2.51
N GLY A 4 -16.60 -5.07 -2.52
CA GLY A 4 -16.27 -4.32 -3.73
C GLY A 4 -15.10 -4.91 -4.53
N THR A 5 -14.33 -5.83 -3.93
CA THR A 5 -13.14 -6.47 -4.52
C THR A 5 -13.14 -7.96 -4.16
N PRO A 6 -14.03 -8.77 -4.78
CA PRO A 6 -14.22 -10.18 -4.42
C PRO A 6 -13.04 -11.08 -4.80
N LEU A 7 -12.32 -10.73 -5.87
CA LEU A 7 -11.04 -11.36 -6.20
C LEU A 7 -9.99 -10.75 -5.28
N GLN A 8 -9.83 -11.43 -4.15
CA GLN A 8 -8.89 -11.16 -3.10
C GLN A 8 -7.46 -11.57 -3.54
N ASN A 9 -6.41 -11.19 -2.80
CA ASN A 9 -5.04 -11.20 -3.31
C ASN A 9 -4.48 -12.62 -3.63
N ASN A 10 -5.18 -13.66 -3.20
CA ASN A 10 -4.83 -15.07 -3.36
C ASN A 10 -6.09 -15.92 -3.66
N LEU A 11 -5.93 -17.02 -4.40
CA LEU A 11 -6.98 -18.02 -4.64
C LEU A 11 -7.48 -18.70 -3.37
N GLU A 12 -6.63 -18.88 -2.37
CA GLU A 12 -7.03 -19.46 -1.08
C GLU A 12 -8.08 -18.58 -0.39
N GLU A 13 -7.90 -17.26 -0.45
CA GLU A 13 -8.89 -16.30 0.07
C GLU A 13 -10.23 -16.45 -0.66
N LEU A 14 -10.19 -16.57 -2.00
CA LEU A 14 -11.39 -16.83 -2.80
C LEU A 14 -12.05 -18.17 -2.41
N PHE A 15 -11.28 -19.24 -2.23
CA PHE A 15 -11.78 -20.53 -1.79
C PHE A 15 -12.50 -20.42 -0.44
N HIS A 16 -11.90 -19.76 0.55
CA HIS A 16 -12.52 -19.63 1.86
C HIS A 16 -13.83 -18.84 1.82
N LEU A 17 -13.94 -17.83 0.94
CA LEU A 17 -15.21 -17.14 0.72
C LEU A 17 -16.26 -18.07 0.09
N LEU A 18 -15.88 -18.93 -0.84
CA LEU A 18 -16.78 -19.89 -1.49
C LEU A 18 -17.18 -21.03 -0.56
N ASN A 19 -16.24 -21.57 0.22
CA ASN A 19 -16.49 -22.54 1.30
C ASN A 19 -17.48 -21.97 2.32
N PHE A 20 -17.32 -20.71 2.71
CA PHE A 20 -18.28 -20.05 3.60
C PHE A 20 -19.69 -19.96 3.00
N LEU A 21 -19.81 -19.72 1.69
CA LEU A 21 -21.11 -19.61 1.02
C LEU A 21 -21.75 -20.96 0.71
N SER A 22 -20.96 -22.00 0.44
CA SER A 22 -21.43 -23.33 0.01
C SER A 22 -20.40 -24.40 0.40
N PRO A 23 -20.34 -24.78 1.69
CA PRO A 23 -19.31 -25.69 2.20
C PRO A 23 -19.39 -27.08 1.56
N ASP A 24 -20.60 -27.55 1.22
CA ASP A 24 -20.82 -28.86 0.59
C ASP A 24 -20.21 -28.95 -0.83
N ARG A 25 -20.06 -27.81 -1.51
CA ARG A 25 -19.48 -27.74 -2.86
C ARG A 25 -17.99 -27.40 -2.85
N PHE A 26 -17.56 -26.64 -1.85
CA PHE A 26 -16.20 -26.13 -1.73
C PHE A 26 -15.56 -26.61 -0.44
N TYR A 27 -15.32 -27.92 -0.31
CA TYR A 27 -14.81 -28.53 0.91
C TYR A 27 -13.30 -28.83 0.88
N ASP A 28 -12.69 -28.85 -0.30
CA ASP A 28 -11.29 -29.24 -0.51
C ASP A 28 -10.48 -28.11 -1.15
N LEU A 29 -9.60 -27.51 -0.34
CA LEU A 29 -8.71 -26.44 -0.77
C LEU A 29 -7.63 -26.95 -1.72
N GLU A 30 -7.08 -28.15 -1.48
CA GLU A 30 -5.98 -28.70 -2.29
C GLU A 30 -6.46 -29.02 -3.70
N SER A 31 -7.63 -29.66 -3.82
CA SER A 31 -8.25 -29.91 -5.12
C SER A 31 -8.54 -28.61 -5.87
N PHE A 32 -9.11 -27.60 -5.21
CA PHE A 32 -9.40 -26.31 -5.82
C PHE A 32 -8.13 -25.57 -6.28
N THR A 33 -7.12 -25.49 -5.43
CA THR A 33 -5.85 -24.82 -5.75
C THR A 33 -5.08 -25.55 -6.84
N HIS A 34 -5.09 -26.89 -6.89
CA HIS A 34 -4.49 -27.66 -7.97
C HIS A 34 -5.22 -27.46 -9.29
N GLU A 35 -6.56 -27.47 -9.27
CA GLU A 35 -7.40 -27.25 -10.44
C GLU A 35 -7.17 -25.86 -11.07
N PHE A 36 -6.95 -24.85 -10.23
CA PHE A 36 -6.73 -23.46 -10.62
C PHE A 36 -5.27 -22.99 -10.41
N ALA A 37 -4.28 -23.89 -10.39
CA ALA A 37 -2.87 -23.52 -10.17
C ALA A 37 -2.31 -22.63 -11.30
N GLU A 38 -2.85 -22.78 -12.52
CA GLU A 38 -2.43 -22.03 -13.72
C GLU A 38 -3.58 -21.17 -14.28
N ILE A 39 -4.04 -20.18 -13.52
CA ILE A 39 -5.11 -19.24 -13.95
C ILE A 39 -4.74 -18.39 -15.17
N SER A 40 -3.48 -18.38 -15.61
CA SER A 40 -3.07 -17.67 -16.82
C SER A 40 -3.68 -18.23 -18.11
N LYS A 41 -4.31 -19.41 -18.08
CA LYS A 41 -5.02 -20.01 -19.22
C LYS A 41 -6.46 -19.49 -19.30
N GLU A 42 -6.86 -19.01 -20.48
CA GLU A 42 -8.21 -18.49 -20.72
C GLU A 42 -9.31 -19.48 -20.33
N ASP A 43 -9.12 -20.77 -20.59
CA ASP A 43 -10.07 -21.83 -20.23
C ASP A 43 -10.32 -21.92 -18.73
N GLN A 44 -9.28 -21.75 -17.92
CA GLN A 44 -9.38 -21.78 -16.46
C GLN A 44 -10.11 -20.54 -15.93
N ILE A 45 -9.89 -19.39 -16.55
CA ILE A 45 -10.63 -18.16 -16.24
C ILE A 45 -12.12 -18.34 -16.52
N GLN A 46 -12.49 -18.88 -17.69
CA GLN A 46 -13.90 -19.14 -18.03
C GLN A 46 -14.56 -20.14 -17.07
N LYS A 47 -13.83 -21.20 -16.70
CA LYS A 47 -14.31 -22.19 -15.74
C LYS A 47 -14.55 -21.57 -14.36
N LEU A 48 -13.60 -20.75 -13.88
CA LEU A 48 -13.75 -20.01 -12.62
C LEU A 48 -14.95 -19.05 -12.67
N HIS A 49 -15.11 -18.30 -13.77
CA HIS A 49 -16.26 -17.41 -13.95
C HIS A 49 -17.60 -18.16 -13.90
N SER A 50 -17.69 -19.32 -14.56
CA SER A 50 -18.90 -20.15 -14.56
C SER A 50 -19.22 -20.70 -13.17
N LEU A 51 -18.17 -21.07 -12.42
CA LEU A 51 -18.28 -21.54 -11.05
C LEU A 51 -18.73 -20.43 -10.09
N LEU A 52 -18.24 -19.21 -10.27
CA LEU A 52 -18.60 -18.04 -9.45
C LEU A 52 -19.97 -17.47 -9.79
N GLY A 53 -20.45 -17.62 -11.03
CA GLY A 53 -21.68 -16.99 -11.53
C GLY A 53 -22.91 -17.15 -10.64
N PRO A 54 -23.24 -18.35 -10.13
CA PRO A 54 -24.38 -18.56 -9.22
C PRO A 54 -24.24 -17.88 -7.86
N HIS A 55 -23.00 -17.59 -7.43
CA HIS A 55 -22.70 -17.11 -6.09
C HIS A 55 -22.33 -15.61 -6.06
N MET A 56 -21.99 -15.02 -7.22
CA MET A 56 -21.45 -13.67 -7.31
C MET A 56 -22.11 -12.86 -8.42
N LEU A 57 -22.81 -11.79 -8.04
CA LEU A 57 -23.24 -10.75 -8.97
C LEU A 57 -22.22 -9.60 -8.97
N ARG A 58 -21.49 -9.44 -10.07
CA ARG A 58 -20.51 -8.36 -10.27
C ARG A 58 -20.96 -7.47 -11.43
N ARG A 59 -20.94 -6.15 -11.23
CA ARG A 59 -21.21 -5.13 -12.26
C ARG A 59 -20.08 -4.12 -12.28
N LEU A 60 -19.62 -3.67 -13.45
CA LEU A 60 -18.67 -2.58 -13.58
C LEU A 60 -19.43 -1.25 -13.66
N LYS A 61 -18.80 -0.15 -13.26
CA LYS A 61 -19.38 1.20 -13.38
C LYS A 61 -19.71 1.53 -14.84
N ALA A 62 -18.85 1.10 -15.77
CA ALA A 62 -19.05 1.27 -17.21
C ALA A 62 -20.32 0.57 -17.74
N ASP A 63 -20.71 -0.55 -17.13
CA ASP A 63 -21.88 -1.33 -17.56
C ASP A 63 -23.21 -0.70 -17.14
N VAL A 64 -23.18 0.23 -16.17
CA VAL A 64 -24.39 0.72 -15.49
C VAL A 64 -24.57 2.24 -15.63
N LEU A 65 -23.49 3.00 -15.76
CA LEU A 65 -23.53 4.47 -15.68
C LEU A 65 -23.15 5.11 -17.02
N SER A 66 -24.15 5.46 -17.84
CA SER A 66 -23.96 6.28 -19.04
C SER A 66 -23.68 7.74 -18.65
N GLY A 67 -22.57 8.30 -19.13
CA GLY A 67 -22.17 9.69 -18.86
C GLY A 67 -21.21 9.89 -17.67
N MET A 68 -20.71 8.82 -17.05
CA MET A 68 -19.63 8.95 -16.07
C MET A 68 -18.30 9.33 -16.78
N PRO A 69 -17.57 10.36 -16.30
CA PRO A 69 -16.25 10.70 -16.85
C PRO A 69 -15.29 9.51 -16.76
N SER A 70 -14.40 9.38 -17.75
CA SER A 70 -13.38 8.33 -17.73
C SER A 70 -12.39 8.54 -16.59
N LYS A 71 -11.97 7.45 -15.95
CA LYS A 71 -10.88 7.47 -14.97
C LYS A 71 -9.55 7.51 -15.73
N SER A 72 -8.76 8.56 -15.53
CA SER A 72 -7.35 8.56 -15.92
C SER A 72 -6.47 8.20 -14.73
N GLU A 73 -5.37 7.50 -14.99
CA GLU A 73 -4.38 7.14 -13.98
C GLU A 73 -3.01 7.61 -14.46
N LEU A 74 -2.37 8.45 -13.65
CA LEU A 74 -1.06 9.04 -13.95
C LEU A 74 -0.10 8.73 -12.81
N ILE A 75 1.04 8.12 -13.15
CA ILE A 75 2.12 7.88 -12.20
C ILE A 75 3.09 9.05 -12.29
N VAL A 76 3.09 9.92 -11.28
CA VAL A 76 4.05 11.02 -11.18
C VAL A 76 5.28 10.55 -10.41
N ARG A 77 6.42 10.46 -11.11
CA ARG A 77 7.71 10.09 -10.51
C ARG A 77 8.28 11.29 -9.77
N VAL A 78 8.81 11.05 -8.56
CA VAL A 78 9.29 12.10 -7.67
C VAL A 78 10.69 11.76 -7.18
N GLU A 79 11.59 12.74 -7.25
CA GLU A 79 12.94 12.64 -6.70
C GLU A 79 12.94 12.83 -5.18
N LEU A 80 13.81 12.10 -4.47
CA LEU A 80 13.98 12.27 -3.03
C LEU A 80 14.64 13.62 -2.71
N SER A 81 14.16 14.29 -1.67
CA SER A 81 14.83 15.49 -1.12
C SER A 81 16.22 15.14 -0.55
N PRO A 82 17.11 16.12 -0.38
CA PRO A 82 18.41 15.88 0.28
C PRO A 82 18.28 15.24 1.67
N MET A 83 17.28 15.66 2.46
CA MET A 83 17.02 15.08 3.78
C MET A 83 16.53 13.63 3.68
N GLN A 84 15.63 13.35 2.74
CA GLN A 84 15.18 11.97 2.48
C GLN A 84 16.34 11.08 2.05
N LYS A 85 17.20 11.52 1.13
CA LYS A 85 18.40 10.76 0.71
C LYS A 85 19.31 10.41 1.89
N LYS A 86 19.54 11.37 2.81
CA LYS A 86 20.31 11.15 4.03
C LYS A 86 19.69 10.06 4.92
N TYR A 87 18.39 10.16 5.21
CA TYR A 87 17.69 9.17 6.04
C TYR A 87 17.61 7.80 5.34
N TYR A 88 17.37 7.77 4.03
CA TYR A 88 17.33 6.56 3.22
C TYR A 88 18.67 5.82 3.29
N LYS A 89 19.79 6.54 3.15
CA LYS A 89 21.14 5.97 3.31
C LYS A 89 21.35 5.42 4.73
N ASN A 90 20.94 6.16 5.77
CA ASN A 90 21.08 5.71 7.16
C ASN A 90 20.27 4.43 7.45
N ILE A 91 19.08 4.28 6.86
CA ILE A 91 18.25 3.08 6.99
C ILE A 91 18.92 1.89 6.29
N LEU A 92 19.38 2.07 5.04
CA LEU A 92 20.05 1.00 4.28
C LEU A 92 21.34 0.54 4.94
N THR A 93 22.12 1.47 5.50
CA THR A 93 23.38 1.17 6.20
C THR A 93 23.18 0.76 7.64
N ARG A 94 21.93 0.64 8.11
CA ARG A 94 21.56 0.28 9.49
C ARG A 94 22.23 1.16 10.55
N ASN A 95 22.36 2.45 10.28
CA ASN A 95 22.97 3.40 11.20
C ASN A 95 21.97 3.84 12.29
N PHE A 96 21.89 3.06 13.36
CA PHE A 96 20.97 3.28 14.48
C PHE A 96 21.18 4.61 15.19
N GLU A 97 22.44 5.01 15.43
CA GLU A 97 22.76 6.28 16.10
C GLU A 97 22.31 7.49 15.29
N ALA A 98 22.39 7.39 13.96
CA ALA A 98 21.96 8.46 13.08
C ALA A 98 20.44 8.61 13.01
N LEU A 99 19.67 7.54 13.26
CA LEU A 99 18.20 7.53 13.16
C LEU A 99 17.50 7.81 14.49
N ASN A 100 18.15 7.50 15.60
CA ASN A 100 17.57 7.61 16.94
C ASN A 100 18.02 8.88 17.69
N PRO A 101 17.13 9.52 18.47
CA PRO A 101 17.50 10.64 19.32
C PRO A 101 18.40 10.19 20.48
N LYS A 102 19.41 11.00 20.81
CA LYS A 102 20.28 10.77 21.98
C LYS A 102 19.52 11.22 23.23
N GLY A 103 19.05 10.29 24.06
CA GLY A 103 18.33 10.62 25.31
C GLY A 103 17.21 9.68 25.73
N GLY A 104 16.98 8.58 25.01
CA GLY A 104 15.85 7.69 25.28
C GLY A 104 14.53 8.25 24.73
N GLY A 105 13.59 7.37 24.39
CA GLY A 105 12.36 7.70 23.67
C GLY A 105 12.02 6.63 22.63
N THR A 106 10.95 6.81 21.84
CA THR A 106 10.55 5.84 20.80
C THR A 106 11.68 5.64 19.80
N GLN A 107 12.27 4.44 19.80
CA GLN A 107 13.37 4.09 18.92
C GLN A 107 12.84 3.53 17.60
N VAL A 108 13.51 3.88 16.51
CA VAL A 108 13.34 3.22 15.22
C VAL A 108 14.02 1.87 15.31
N SER A 109 13.21 0.82 15.43
CA SER A 109 13.65 -0.56 15.33
C SER A 109 13.70 -0.93 13.86
N LEU A 110 14.91 -1.03 13.27
CA LEU A 110 15.13 -1.42 11.88
C LEU A 110 14.84 -2.92 11.60
N LEU A 111 13.98 -3.56 12.39
CA LEU A 111 13.51 -4.93 12.14
C LEU A 111 12.71 -4.99 10.84
N ASN A 112 11.97 -3.92 10.51
CA ASN A 112 11.20 -3.82 9.27
C ASN A 112 11.72 -2.66 8.39
N ILE A 113 12.88 -2.89 7.79
CA ILE A 113 13.55 -1.95 6.89
C ILE A 113 12.63 -1.46 5.78
N ILE A 114 11.79 -2.33 5.21
CA ILE A 114 10.86 -1.97 4.13
C ILE A 114 9.87 -0.90 4.60
N MET A 115 9.32 -1.04 5.81
CA MET A 115 8.41 -0.04 6.37
C MET A 115 9.12 1.28 6.66
N ASP A 116 10.34 1.24 7.17
CA ASP A 116 11.11 2.47 7.42
C ASP A 116 11.50 3.19 6.12
N LEU A 117 11.90 2.46 5.08
CA LEU A 117 12.13 3.05 3.75
C LEU A 117 10.86 3.69 3.20
N LYS A 118 9.70 3.05 3.36
CA LYS A 118 8.39 3.63 2.98
C LYS A 118 8.10 4.93 3.75
N LYS A 119 8.34 4.95 5.07
CA LYS A 119 8.19 6.16 5.91
C LYS A 119 9.11 7.28 5.41
N CYS A 120 10.37 6.97 5.15
CA CYS A 120 11.34 7.93 4.60
C CYS A 120 10.88 8.54 3.26
N CYS A 121 10.38 7.71 2.34
CA CYS A 121 9.86 8.16 1.05
C CYS A 121 8.60 9.03 1.16
N ASN A 122 7.81 8.87 2.23
CA ASN A 122 6.66 9.73 2.48
C ASN A 122 7.10 11.07 3.08
N HIS A 123 7.75 11.05 4.24
CA HIS A 123 8.25 12.26 4.89
C HIS A 123 9.31 11.93 5.96
N PRO A 124 10.47 12.62 6.01
CA PRO A 124 11.52 12.34 7.00
C PRO A 124 11.06 12.60 8.45
N TYR A 125 10.14 13.53 8.68
CA TYR A 125 9.61 13.80 10.04
C TYR A 125 8.76 12.66 10.63
N LEU A 126 8.53 11.57 9.90
CA LEU A 126 7.99 10.33 10.47
C LEU A 126 9.03 9.59 11.35
N PHE A 127 10.28 10.05 11.35
CA PHE A 127 11.32 9.61 12.28
C PHE A 127 11.41 10.57 13.48
N PRO A 128 11.41 10.05 14.72
CA PRO A 128 11.41 10.87 15.93
C PRO A 128 12.54 11.91 15.97
N LYS A 129 13.76 11.50 15.60
CA LYS A 129 14.91 12.41 15.55
C LYS A 129 14.69 13.58 14.59
N ALA A 130 14.23 13.30 13.38
CA ALA A 130 13.92 14.32 12.37
C ALA A 130 12.80 15.27 12.83
N SER A 131 11.78 14.74 13.51
CA SER A 131 10.66 15.52 14.04
C SER A 131 11.06 16.44 15.19
N ILE A 132 11.98 16.00 16.06
CA ILE A 132 12.52 16.81 17.16
C ILE A 132 13.40 17.94 16.62
N GLU A 133 14.27 17.63 15.64
CA GLU A 133 15.18 18.59 15.01
C GLU A 133 14.50 19.53 14.01
N ALA A 134 13.24 19.27 13.64
CA ALA A 134 12.51 20.05 12.66
C ALA A 134 12.24 21.49 13.17
N PRO A 135 12.40 22.52 12.31
CA PRO A 135 11.98 23.88 12.64
C PRO A 135 10.49 23.95 12.99
N LYS A 136 10.18 24.55 14.13
CA LYS A 136 8.82 24.71 14.65
C LYS A 136 8.57 26.16 15.09
N HIS A 137 7.33 26.59 14.93
CA HIS A 137 6.83 27.84 15.52
C HIS A 137 6.71 27.70 17.04
N LYS A 138 6.55 28.83 17.75
CA LYS A 138 6.40 28.86 19.22
C LYS A 138 5.20 28.04 19.73
N ASN A 139 4.19 27.84 18.90
CA ASN A 139 3.01 27.03 19.20
C ASN A 139 3.23 25.52 18.96
N GLY A 140 4.43 25.09 18.57
CA GLY A 140 4.77 23.69 18.33
C GLY A 140 4.46 23.17 16.92
N MET A 141 3.84 23.97 16.04
CA MET A 141 3.59 23.59 14.66
C MET A 141 4.88 23.59 13.84
N TYR A 142 5.05 22.65 12.92
CA TYR A 142 6.18 22.65 11.98
C TYR A 142 6.14 23.91 11.10
N GLU A 143 7.31 24.47 10.83
CA GLU A 143 7.45 25.55 9.87
C GLU A 143 7.12 25.04 8.46
N GLY A 144 6.15 25.66 7.78
CA GLY A 144 5.62 25.18 6.50
C GLY A 144 6.69 25.06 5.41
N ASN A 145 7.58 26.04 5.29
CA ASN A 145 8.65 26.02 4.28
C ASN A 145 9.64 24.87 4.50
N ALA A 146 10.03 24.63 5.76
CA ALA A 146 10.92 23.52 6.12
C ALA A 146 10.23 22.17 5.88
N LEU A 147 8.95 22.06 6.26
CA LEU A 147 8.13 20.87 6.05
C LEU A 147 8.04 20.51 4.56
N ILE A 148 7.73 21.47 3.70
CA ILE A 148 7.61 21.22 2.27
C ILE A 148 8.97 20.82 1.68
N LYS A 149 10.04 21.59 1.95
CA LYS A 149 11.38 21.31 1.41
C LYS A 149 11.96 19.97 1.87
N ALA A 150 11.50 19.45 3.01
CA ALA A 150 11.97 18.19 3.56
C ALA A 150 11.49 16.95 2.77
N SER A 151 10.43 17.04 1.95
CA SER A 151 9.92 15.90 1.16
C SER A 151 9.73 16.25 -0.32
N GLY A 152 10.31 15.46 -1.21
CA GLY A 152 10.13 15.63 -2.65
C GLY A 152 8.67 15.58 -3.08
N LYS A 153 7.86 14.74 -2.41
CA LYS A 153 6.41 14.65 -2.66
C LYS A 153 5.69 15.95 -2.31
N PHE A 154 6.06 16.60 -1.22
CA PHE A 154 5.43 17.85 -0.79
C PHE A 154 5.87 19.01 -1.68
N VAL A 155 7.14 19.06 -2.10
CA VAL A 155 7.61 20.04 -3.08
C VAL A 155 6.85 19.94 -4.40
N LEU A 156 6.61 18.71 -4.88
CA LEU A 156 5.82 18.51 -6.09
C LEU A 156 4.36 18.90 -5.87
N LEU A 157 3.74 18.43 -4.78
CA LEU A 157 2.34 18.68 -4.48
C LEU A 157 2.03 20.18 -4.32
N GLN A 158 2.97 20.98 -3.81
CA GLN A 158 2.80 22.44 -3.74
C GLN A 158 2.72 23.10 -5.12
N LYS A 159 3.32 22.49 -6.15
CA LYS A 159 3.42 23.04 -7.52
C LYS A 159 2.31 22.55 -8.46
N MET A 160 1.61 21.48 -8.07
CA MET A 160 0.47 20.92 -8.80
C MET A 160 -0.80 21.71 -8.48
#